data_AF-Q7YS36-F1
#
_entry.id   AF-Q7YS36-F1
#
_cell.length_a   1.000
_cell.length_b   1.000
_cell.length_c   1.000
_cell.angle_alpha   90.00
_cell.angle_beta   90.00
_cell.angle_gamma   90.00
#
_symmetry.space_group_name_H-M   'P 1'
#
loop_
_entity.id
_entity.type
_entity.pdbx_description
1 polymer ?
#
loop_
_entity_poly.entity_id
_entity_poly.type
_entity_poly.pdbx_seq_one_letter_code
_entity_poly.pdbx_strand_id
1 'polypeptide(L)'
;MLRTLTSASVALGPRVAGWVRTMASHQLLVTPPEALLKPLSVPSRLLLGPGPSNLAPRVLAAGGLQMIGHMHKEMFQIMDEIKQGIQYVFQTRNRLTLAISGSGHCALEAALFNL
;
A
#
# COMPACT_ATOMS: atom_id res chain seq x y z
N MET A 1 -51.48 41.28 14.19
CA MET A 1 -51.64 40.10 15.07
C MET A 1 -51.20 38.89 14.28
N LEU A 2 -50.32 37.98 14.69
CA LEU A 2 -49.39 37.87 15.81
C LEU A 2 -48.47 36.69 15.44
N ARG A 3 -47.16 36.87 15.54
CA ARG A 3 -46.08 35.86 15.71
C ARG A 3 -45.63 34.98 14.53
N THR A 4 -44.44 35.35 14.06
CA THR A 4 -43.31 34.53 13.63
C THR A 4 -43.10 33.26 14.47
N LEU A 5 -42.90 32.11 13.82
CA LEU A 5 -42.30 30.91 14.43
C LEU A 5 -41.15 30.42 13.54
N THR A 6 -39.95 30.75 13.98
CA THR A 6 -38.65 30.17 13.60
C THR A 6 -38.65 28.66 13.84
N SER A 7 -38.49 27.87 12.78
CA SER A 7 -38.18 26.44 12.90
C SER A 7 -36.67 26.29 13.14
N ALA A 8 -36.32 25.90 14.36
CA ALA A 8 -34.93 25.68 14.78
C ALA A 8 -34.38 24.42 14.09
N SER A 9 -33.28 24.60 13.35
CA SER A 9 -32.50 23.51 12.78
C SER A 9 -31.88 22.70 13.91
N VAL A 10 -32.38 21.49 14.14
CA VAL A 10 -31.76 20.52 15.05
C VAL A 10 -30.47 20.03 14.39
N ALA A 11 -29.34 20.56 14.86
CA ALA A 11 -28.04 20.00 14.57
C ALA A 11 -27.95 18.61 15.23
N LEU A 12 -28.22 17.57 14.44
CA LEU A 12 -27.88 16.18 14.74
C LEU A 12 -26.36 16.04 14.72
N GLY A 13 -25.70 16.52 15.77
CA GLY A 13 -24.34 16.10 16.07
C GLY A 13 -24.36 14.61 16.42
N PRO A 14 -23.42 13.79 15.94
CA PRO A 14 -23.36 12.39 16.32
C PRO A 14 -22.91 12.29 17.78
N ARG A 15 -23.88 12.26 18.70
CA ARG A 15 -23.67 11.73 20.06
C ARG A 15 -23.56 10.22 19.96
N VAL A 16 -22.37 9.73 19.63
CA VAL A 16 -21.98 8.34 19.90
C VAL A 16 -21.04 8.36 21.10
N ALA A 17 -21.57 8.75 22.26
CA ALA A 17 -20.98 8.40 23.55
C ALA A 17 -21.35 6.94 23.87
N GLY A 18 -20.94 6.02 22.99
CA GLY A 18 -20.96 4.60 23.27
C GLY A 18 -19.72 4.27 24.07
N TRP A 19 -19.90 3.70 25.26
CA TRP A 19 -18.83 3.17 26.09
C TRP A 19 -18.18 1.99 25.35
N VAL A 20 -17.28 2.27 24.41
CA VAL A 20 -16.46 1.23 23.79
C VAL A 20 -15.56 0.71 24.90
N ARG A 21 -15.86 -0.49 25.39
CA ARG A 21 -14.97 -1.22 26.30
C ARG A 21 -13.69 -1.54 25.56
N THR A 22 -12.73 -0.62 25.60
CA THR A 22 -11.37 -0.90 25.15
C THR A 22 -10.70 -1.81 26.18
N MET A 23 -10.05 -2.89 25.73
CA MET A 23 -9.23 -3.79 26.56
C MET A 23 -7.98 -3.11 27.15
N ALA A 24 -7.79 -1.81 26.89
CA ALA A 24 -6.67 -1.04 27.39
C ALA A 24 -6.88 -0.68 28.87
N SER A 25 -5.83 -0.82 29.67
CA SER A 25 -5.78 -0.35 31.06
C SER A 25 -5.80 1.18 31.19
N HIS A 26 -5.66 1.90 30.07
CA HIS A 26 -5.64 3.35 29.99
C HIS A 26 -6.50 3.87 28.83
N GLN A 27 -6.94 5.12 28.95
CA GLN A 27 -7.76 5.78 27.94
C GLN A 27 -6.94 6.05 26.68
N LEU A 28 -7.46 5.65 25.52
CA LEU A 28 -6.88 6.04 24.24
C LEU A 28 -7.10 7.55 24.03
N LEU A 29 -5.99 8.29 23.92
CA LEU A 29 -6.01 9.75 23.75
C LEU A 29 -6.19 10.18 22.29
N VAL A 30 -5.91 9.28 21.35
CA VAL A 30 -5.98 9.54 19.91
C VAL A 30 -7.26 8.95 19.35
N THR A 31 -8.10 9.79 18.77
CA THR A 31 -9.33 9.36 18.10
C THR A 31 -9.03 8.73 16.74
N PRO A 32 -9.89 7.81 16.24
CA PRO A 32 -9.75 7.28 14.88
C PRO A 32 -9.73 8.41 13.84
N PRO A 33 -8.78 8.42 12.90
CA PRO A 33 -8.66 9.50 11.93
C PRO A 33 -9.79 9.42 10.89
N GLU A 34 -10.57 10.50 10.77
CA GLU A 34 -11.72 10.57 9.85
C GLU A 34 -11.35 10.36 8.38
N ALA A 35 -10.11 10.70 8.00
CA ALA A 35 -9.62 10.53 6.63
C ALA A 35 -9.61 9.06 6.18
N LEU A 36 -9.33 8.11 7.08
CA LEU A 36 -9.27 6.67 6.76
C LEU A 36 -10.66 6.01 6.67
N LEU A 37 -11.71 6.73 7.05
CA LEU A 37 -13.10 6.27 6.93
C LEU A 37 -13.66 6.46 5.51
N LYS A 38 -12.99 7.26 4.67
CA LYS A 38 -13.39 7.53 3.29
C LYS A 38 -12.79 6.48 2.35
N PRO A 39 -13.52 6.01 1.33
CA PRO A 39 -12.95 5.11 0.31
C PRO A 39 -11.74 5.73 -0.38
N LEU A 40 -10.70 4.93 -0.60
CA LEU A 40 -9.52 5.34 -1.36
C LEU A 40 -9.91 5.54 -2.84
N SER A 41 -9.56 6.70 -3.40
CA SER A 41 -9.77 7.02 -4.81
C SER A 41 -8.48 7.60 -5.40
N VAL A 42 -8.09 7.11 -6.57
CA VAL A 42 -6.88 7.55 -7.28
C VAL A 42 -7.29 7.98 -8.70
N PRO A 43 -6.89 9.17 -9.18
CA PRO A 43 -7.22 9.62 -10.51
C PRO A 43 -6.47 8.80 -11.57
N SER A 44 -7.15 8.48 -12.68
CA SER A 44 -6.49 7.89 -13.84
C SER A 44 -5.63 8.94 -14.55
N ARG A 45 -4.34 8.64 -14.73
CA ARG A 45 -3.39 9.52 -15.42
C ARG A 45 -2.49 8.70 -16.34
N LEU A 46 -2.18 9.28 -17.50
CA LEU A 46 -1.12 8.80 -18.36
C LEU A 46 0.21 9.37 -17.87
N LEU A 47 1.15 8.50 -17.52
CA LEU A 47 2.44 8.84 -16.93
C LEU A 47 3.53 8.82 -18.02
N LEU A 48 3.87 10.00 -18.55
CA LEU A 48 4.91 10.19 -19.58
C LEU A 48 6.18 10.86 -19.04
N GLY A 49 6.34 10.92 -17.70
CA GLY A 49 7.56 11.41 -17.04
C GLY A 49 8.68 10.35 -16.99
N PRO A 50 9.81 10.66 -16.34
CA PRO A 50 10.96 9.74 -16.24
C PRO A 50 10.69 8.50 -15.37
N GLY A 51 9.59 8.48 -14.61
CA GLY A 51 9.15 7.36 -13.79
C GLY A 51 8.27 7.81 -12.63
N PRO A 52 7.44 6.92 -12.06
CA PRO A 52 7.13 5.57 -12.53
C PRO A 52 6.27 5.57 -13.81
N SER A 53 6.25 4.45 -14.54
CA SER A 53 5.39 4.26 -15.72
C SER A 53 4.03 3.66 -15.36
N ASN A 54 3.03 3.78 -16.25
CA ASN A 54 1.79 3.01 -16.11
C ASN A 54 2.07 1.50 -16.11
N LEU A 55 1.30 0.74 -15.32
CA LEU A 55 1.45 -0.71 -15.21
C LEU A 55 0.81 -1.43 -16.39
N ALA A 56 1.48 -2.48 -16.87
CA ALA A 56 0.86 -3.41 -17.82
C ALA A 56 -0.34 -4.13 -17.15
N PRO A 57 -1.43 -4.43 -17.89
CA PRO A 57 -2.62 -5.07 -17.32
C PRO A 57 -2.34 -6.37 -16.54
N ARG A 58 -1.37 -7.17 -17.01
CA ARG A 58 -0.95 -8.41 -16.35
C ARG A 58 -0.32 -8.17 -14.97
N VAL A 59 0.47 -7.11 -14.83
CA VAL A 59 1.13 -6.76 -13.56
C VAL A 59 0.11 -6.19 -12.58
N LEU A 60 -0.83 -5.38 -13.07
CA LEU A 60 -1.94 -4.87 -12.25
C LEU A 60 -2.79 -6.01 -11.68
N ALA A 61 -3.13 -7.00 -12.50
CA ALA A 61 -3.87 -8.19 -12.06
C ALA A 61 -3.09 -9.01 -11.00
N ALA A 62 -1.76 -9.13 -11.16
CA ALA A 62 -0.91 -9.83 -10.20
C ALA A 62 -0.91 -9.18 -8.80
N GLY A 63 -1.10 -7.86 -8.71
CA GLY A 63 -1.18 -7.12 -7.44
C GLY A 63 -2.40 -7.47 -6.58
N GLY A 64 -3.43 -8.10 -7.16
CA GLY A 64 -4.63 -8.55 -6.45
C GLY A 64 -4.62 -10.04 -6.06
N LEU A 65 -3.52 -10.76 -6.28
CA LEU A 65 -3.42 -12.18 -5.96
C LEU A 65 -3.35 -12.43 -4.45
N GLN A 66 -3.80 -13.61 -4.03
CA GLN A 66 -3.76 -14.05 -2.63
C GLN A 66 -2.31 -14.21 -2.16
N MET A 67 -2.04 -13.79 -0.92
CA MET A 67 -0.73 -13.96 -0.29
C MET A 67 -0.39 -15.44 -0.08
N ILE A 68 0.88 -15.77 -0.29
CA ILE A 68 1.48 -17.08 0.03
C ILE A 68 2.70 -16.89 0.94
N GLY A 69 3.08 -17.93 1.69
CA GLY A 69 4.20 -17.87 2.62
C GLY A 69 5.54 -17.70 1.90
N HIS A 70 6.38 -16.77 2.36
CA HIS A 70 7.65 -16.42 1.71
C HIS A 70 8.68 -17.56 1.65
N MET A 71 8.53 -18.61 2.48
CA MET A 71 9.38 -19.81 2.49
C MET A 71 8.70 -21.04 1.85
N HIS A 72 7.54 -20.86 1.20
CA HIS A 72 6.88 -21.94 0.49
C HIS A 72 7.60 -22.28 -0.82
N LYS A 73 7.43 -23.51 -1.30
CA LYS A 73 8.09 -24.01 -2.53
C LYS A 73 7.74 -23.14 -3.75
N GLU A 74 6.49 -22.70 -3.85
CA GLU A 74 5.99 -21.85 -4.93
C GLU A 74 6.68 -20.48 -4.95
N MET A 75 7.02 -19.93 -3.78
CA MET A 75 7.78 -18.67 -3.69
C MET A 75 9.22 -18.84 -4.17
N PHE A 76 9.88 -19.94 -3.82
CA PHE A 76 11.22 -20.22 -4.35
C PHE A 76 11.21 -20.41 -5.86
N GLN A 77 10.18 -21.06 -6.41
CA GLN A 77 10.02 -21.14 -7.87
C GLN A 77 9.89 -19.75 -8.51
N ILE A 78 9.04 -18.88 -7.95
CA ILE A 78 8.90 -17.50 -8.43
C ILE A 78 10.24 -16.74 -8.35
N MET A 79 11.00 -16.90 -7.27
CA MET A 79 12.32 -16.29 -7.11
C MET A 79 13.31 -16.80 -8.16
N ASP A 80 13.30 -18.09 -8.46
CA ASP A 80 14.17 -18.69 -9.48
C ASP A 80 13.81 -18.22 -10.90
N GLU A 81 12.52 -18.07 -11.22
CA GLU A 81 12.05 -17.51 -12.48
C GLU A 81 12.42 -16.02 -12.61
N ILE A 82 12.29 -15.23 -11.53
CA ILE A 82 12.75 -13.83 -11.49
C ILE A 82 14.26 -13.76 -11.73
N LYS A 83 15.06 -14.60 -11.09
CA LYS A 83 16.52 -14.66 -11.29
C LYS A 83 16.88 -14.93 -12.75
N GLN A 84 16.21 -15.89 -13.40
CA GLN A 84 16.39 -16.17 -14.83
C GLN A 84 16.02 -14.97 -15.69
N GLY A 85 14.93 -14.28 -15.36
CA GLY A 85 14.51 -13.05 -16.03
C GLY A 85 15.55 -11.94 -15.90
N ILE A 86 16.10 -11.71 -14.70
CA ILE A 86 17.16 -10.71 -14.46
C ILE A 86 18.42 -11.07 -15.26
N GLN A 87 18.84 -12.34 -15.24
CA GLN A 87 19.99 -12.81 -16.01
C GLN A 87 19.79 -12.60 -17.51
N TYR A 88 18.57 -12.82 -18.03
CA TYR A 88 18.21 -12.55 -19.41
C TYR A 88 18.30 -11.06 -19.75
N VAL A 89 17.67 -10.17 -18.98
CA VAL A 89 17.69 -8.73 -19.31
C VAL A 89 19.07 -8.09 -19.13
N PHE A 90 19.89 -8.60 -18.20
CA PHE A 90 21.27 -8.14 -18.00
C PHE A 90 22.28 -8.88 -18.87
N GLN A 91 21.86 -9.91 -19.63
CA GLN A 91 22.73 -10.75 -20.45
C GLN A 91 23.94 -11.29 -19.67
N THR A 92 23.70 -11.82 -18.45
CA THR A 92 24.74 -12.31 -17.55
C THR A 92 24.56 -13.79 -17.18
N ARG A 93 25.68 -14.47 -16.91
CA ARG A 93 25.70 -15.84 -16.35
C ARG A 93 26.06 -15.88 -14.87
N ASN A 94 26.12 -14.72 -14.20
CA ASN A 94 26.49 -14.63 -12.79
C ASN A 94 25.51 -15.43 -11.92
N ARG A 95 26.06 -16.38 -11.14
CA ARG A 95 25.26 -17.20 -10.22
C ARG A 95 24.66 -16.37 -9.08
N LEU A 96 25.41 -15.36 -8.61
CA LEU A 96 24.94 -14.39 -7.63
C LEU A 96 24.14 -13.28 -8.34
N THR A 97 22.91 -13.60 -8.71
CA THR A 97 21.93 -12.66 -9.28
C THR A 97 20.65 -12.75 -8.45
N LEU A 98 20.18 -11.62 -7.93
CA LEU A 98 19.01 -11.54 -7.05
C LEU A 98 18.35 -10.16 -7.11
N ALA A 99 17.09 -10.08 -6.66
CA ALA A 99 16.38 -8.82 -6.47
C ALA A 99 16.60 -8.29 -5.05
N ILE A 100 16.76 -6.97 -4.91
CA ILE A 100 16.86 -6.30 -3.61
C ILE A 100 15.47 -5.84 -3.18
N SER A 101 15.10 -6.12 -1.92
CA SER A 101 13.82 -5.70 -1.33
C SER A 101 13.82 -4.20 -1.00
N GLY A 102 13.84 -3.35 -2.03
CA GLY A 102 13.86 -1.90 -1.91
C GLY A 102 13.71 -1.22 -3.28
N SER A 103 13.70 0.12 -3.28
CA SER A 103 13.72 0.90 -4.53
C SER A 103 15.13 0.96 -5.14
N GLY A 104 15.28 1.63 -6.29
CA GLY A 104 16.57 1.70 -7.00
C GLY A 104 17.76 2.17 -6.16
N HIS A 105 17.58 3.12 -5.24
CA HIS A 105 18.66 3.60 -4.37
C HIS A 105 19.08 2.55 -3.33
N CYS A 106 18.19 1.65 -2.92
CA CYS A 106 18.55 0.54 -2.03
C CYS A 106 19.51 -0.44 -2.72
N ALA A 107 19.38 -0.64 -4.04
CA ALA A 107 20.33 -1.45 -4.80
C ALA A 107 21.73 -0.80 -4.87
N LEU A 108 21.80 0.54 -4.94
CA LEU A 108 23.06 1.28 -4.85
C LEU A 108 23.73 1.08 -3.49
N GLU A 109 22.99 1.25 -2.39
CA GLU A 109 23.51 1.00 -1.04
C GLU A 109 24.00 -0.44 -0.87
N ALA A 110 23.23 -1.42 -1.35
CA ALA A 110 23.62 -2.82 -1.30
C ALA A 110 24.94 -3.09 -2.05
N ALA A 111 25.14 -2.46 -3.21
CA ALA A 111 26.40 -2.57 -3.93
C ALA A 111 27.56 -1.91 -3.16
N LEU A 112 27.38 -0.68 -2.66
CA LEU A 112 28.43 0.06 -1.98
C LEU A 112 28.87 -0.57 -0.64
N PHE A 113 27.96 -1.23 0.08
CA PHE A 113 28.28 -1.82 1.38
C PHE A 113 28.91 -3.22 1.29
N ASN A 114 28.88 -3.86 0.12
CA ASN A 114 29.37 -5.24 -0.05
C ASN A 114 30.57 -5.37 -1.01
N LEU A 115 30.98 -4.28 -1.67
CA LEU A 115 32.17 -4.19 -2.53
C LEU A 115 33.36 -3.59 -1.76
#